data_AF-A0A952FH86-F1
#
_entry.id   AF-A0A952FH86-F1
#
_cell.length_a   1.000
_cell.length_b   1.000
_cell.length_c   1.000
_cell.angle_alpha   90.00
_cell.angle_beta   90.00
_cell.angle_gamma   90.00
#
_symmetry.space_group_name_H-M   'P 1'
#
loop_
_entity.id
_entity.type
_entity.pdbx_description
1 polymer ?
#
loop_
_entity_poly.entity_id
_entity_poly.type
_entity_poly.pdbx_seq_one_letter_code
_entity_poly.pdbx_strand_id
1 'polypeptide(L)'
;MKPVPDLQNFGESTLLGSFIQGDEPILRPSDRVTMFDACRVGVVLRVVLFMEAVVAVVAMFAAQQPLGWLLRFSLLTGGVLPATLAWLIAVCALKTRLNRLRAPGQWVSGTVLGMVAGVYGCGLLSLMTLLQPAPWLASAAAGALLSAMVLAGLFWRARARTPAATAARLAELQSRIRPHFLFNTLNSAIALVRAEPAKAEAVLEDLSELFRHALADPAESVTLGQEIALAQRYLAIEQVRFGERLQVQWSLDAGANEAKLPPLLLQPLVENAVKHGVEPSASGAQVK
;
A
#
# COMPACT_ATOMS: atom_id res chain seq x y z
N MET A 1 -57.66 5.68 -5.93
CA MET A 1 -56.69 6.46 -5.13
C MET A 1 -56.10 5.51 -4.08
N LYS A 2 -54.97 4.87 -4.39
CA LYS A 2 -54.20 4.04 -3.44
C LYS A 2 -52.95 4.85 -3.06
N PRO A 3 -52.53 4.86 -1.78
CA PRO A 3 -51.44 5.71 -1.34
C PRO A 3 -50.11 5.22 -1.90
N VAL A 4 -49.28 6.19 -2.29
CA VAL A 4 -47.88 6.04 -2.68
C VAL A 4 -47.07 5.67 -1.43
N PRO A 5 -46.20 4.64 -1.44
CA PRO A 5 -45.32 4.38 -0.32
C PRO A 5 -44.18 5.41 -0.30
N ASP A 6 -43.88 5.84 0.91
CA ASP A 6 -42.86 6.82 1.31
C ASP A 6 -41.45 6.38 0.92
N LEU A 7 -40.70 7.25 0.23
CA LEU A 7 -39.37 7.01 -0.35
C LEU A 7 -38.21 7.42 0.58
N GLN A 8 -38.47 7.69 1.86
CA GLN A 8 -37.46 8.21 2.80
C GLN A 8 -36.73 7.18 3.66
N ASN A 9 -36.91 5.87 3.44
CA ASN A 9 -36.28 4.82 4.27
C ASN A 9 -35.38 3.83 3.50
N PHE A 10 -34.67 4.29 2.46
CA PHE A 10 -33.54 3.56 1.86
C PHE A 10 -32.18 4.01 2.46
N GLY A 11 -32.17 4.29 3.77
CA GLY A 11 -30.95 4.29 4.56
C GLY A 11 -30.57 2.85 4.90
N GLU A 12 -29.29 2.54 4.79
CA GLU A 12 -28.67 1.25 5.15
C GLU A 12 -28.83 0.11 4.12
N SER A 13 -28.29 0.33 2.93
CA SER A 13 -28.04 -0.73 1.94
C SER A 13 -26.96 -1.71 2.44
N THR A 14 -27.37 -2.67 3.27
CA THR A 14 -26.65 -3.90 3.64
C THR A 14 -26.25 -4.73 2.40
N LEU A 15 -26.88 -4.48 1.25
CA LEU A 15 -26.59 -5.13 -0.03
C LEU A 15 -25.23 -4.74 -0.63
N LEU A 16 -24.71 -3.53 -0.37
CA LEU A 16 -23.36 -3.15 -0.79
C LEU A 16 -22.27 -3.79 0.09
N GLY A 17 -22.63 -4.24 1.30
CA GLY A 17 -21.72 -4.94 2.20
C GLY A 17 -21.44 -6.38 1.77
N SER A 18 -22.42 -7.07 1.18
CA SER A 18 -22.28 -8.47 0.77
C SER A 18 -21.52 -8.65 -0.55
N PHE A 19 -21.58 -7.70 -1.49
CA PHE A 19 -20.80 -7.73 -2.73
C PHE A 19 -19.30 -7.47 -2.52
N ILE A 20 -18.90 -6.89 -1.39
CA ILE A 20 -17.48 -6.69 -1.01
C ILE A 20 -16.89 -7.94 -0.33
N GLN A 21 -17.72 -8.94 0.02
CA GLN A 21 -17.32 -10.13 0.76
C GLN A 21 -17.19 -11.38 -0.12
N GLY A 22 -16.84 -11.18 -1.39
CA GLY A 22 -16.65 -12.24 -2.39
C GLY A 22 -15.27 -12.15 -3.05
N ASP A 23 -14.24 -12.35 -2.23
CA ASP A 23 -12.91 -12.88 -2.56
C ASP A 23 -11.96 -12.29 -1.51
N GLU A 24 -11.66 -13.07 -0.47
CA GLU A 24 -10.43 -12.82 0.28
C GLU A 24 -9.31 -12.75 -0.77
N PRO A 25 -8.59 -11.61 -0.87
CA PRO A 25 -7.48 -11.55 -1.80
C PRO A 25 -6.56 -12.69 -1.43
N ILE A 26 -6.28 -13.59 -2.39
CA ILE A 26 -5.24 -14.60 -2.26
C ILE A 26 -3.97 -13.82 -1.97
N LEU A 27 -3.66 -13.66 -0.69
CA LEU A 27 -2.50 -12.93 -0.22
C LEU A 27 -1.33 -13.73 -0.76
N ARG A 28 -0.69 -13.20 -1.81
CA ARG A 28 0.54 -13.80 -2.33
C ARG A 28 1.49 -13.91 -1.14
N PRO A 29 2.15 -15.07 -0.93
CA PRO A 29 2.99 -15.30 0.24
C PRO A 29 4.19 -14.32 0.38
N SER A 30 4.36 -13.40 -0.57
CA SER A 30 5.33 -12.30 -0.56
C SER A 30 5.01 -11.12 0.36
N ASP A 31 3.77 -10.96 0.84
CA ASP A 31 3.39 -9.92 1.81
C ASP A 31 3.58 -10.36 3.28
N ARG A 32 4.45 -11.35 3.51
CA ARG A 32 4.93 -11.63 4.86
C ARG A 32 5.77 -10.44 5.31
N VAL A 33 5.26 -9.70 6.30
CA VAL A 33 6.03 -8.75 7.10
C VAL A 33 7.30 -9.46 7.61
N THR A 34 8.40 -9.31 6.87
CA THR A 34 9.67 -9.90 7.28
C THR A 34 10.24 -9.02 8.38
N MET A 35 10.30 -9.56 9.60
CA MET A 35 10.89 -8.90 10.78
C MET A 35 12.35 -8.46 10.57
N PHE A 36 13.02 -8.99 9.55
CA PHE A 36 14.45 -8.83 9.31
C PHE A 36 14.79 -8.10 7.99
N ASP A 37 14.11 -7.00 7.68
CA ASP A 37 14.60 -6.05 6.67
C ASP A 37 15.64 -5.07 7.27
N ALA A 38 16.48 -5.59 8.18
CA ALA A 38 17.49 -4.87 8.94
C ALA A 38 18.74 -4.49 8.12
N CYS A 39 18.87 -5.01 6.90
CA CYS A 39 20.07 -4.84 6.07
C CYS A 39 20.07 -3.55 5.23
N ARG A 40 19.06 -2.70 5.37
CA ARG A 40 19.09 -1.36 4.76
C ARG A 40 19.99 -0.46 5.60
N VAL A 41 20.85 0.33 4.95
CA VAL A 41 21.76 1.28 5.62
C VAL A 41 21.01 2.19 6.60
N GLY A 42 19.82 2.67 6.23
CA GLY A 42 18.98 3.50 7.10
C GLY A 42 18.33 2.78 8.30
N VAL A 43 18.37 1.45 8.37
CA VAL A 43 18.00 0.69 9.57
C VAL A 43 19.21 0.49 10.47
N VAL A 44 20.35 0.09 9.89
CA VAL A 44 21.64 -0.04 10.59
C VAL A 44 21.98 1.25 11.34
N LEU A 45 21.92 2.40 10.66
CA LEU A 45 22.20 3.70 11.27
C LEU A 45 21.29 4.00 12.47
N ARG A 46 19.99 3.73 12.35
CA ARG A 46 19.04 3.96 13.45
C ARG A 46 19.30 3.05 14.65
N VAL A 47 19.64 1.78 14.40
CA VAL A 47 19.96 0.81 15.46
C VAL A 47 21.24 1.23 16.18
N VAL A 48 22.29 1.60 15.44
CA VAL A 48 23.55 2.06 16.03
C VAL A 48 23.31 3.33 16.86
N LEU A 49 22.65 4.34 16.31
CA LEU A 49 22.31 5.57 17.05
C LEU A 49 21.47 5.28 18.29
N PHE A 50 20.53 4.35 18.21
CA PHE A 50 19.72 3.94 19.35
C PHE A 50 20.58 3.31 20.45
N MET A 51 21.50 2.41 20.10
CA MET A 51 22.39 1.74 21.04
C MET A 51 23.37 2.73 21.68
N GLU A 52 23.96 3.64 20.89
CA GLU A 52 24.85 4.68 21.42
C GLU A 52 24.10 5.66 22.34
N ALA A 53 22.84 6.00 22.04
CA ALA A 53 22.01 6.80 22.94
C ALA A 53 21.77 6.08 24.29
N VAL A 54 21.50 4.77 24.26
CA VAL A 54 21.37 3.96 25.49
C VAL A 54 22.68 3.97 26.28
N VAL A 55 23.83 3.77 25.62
CA VAL A 55 25.16 3.80 26.27
C VAL A 55 25.46 5.17 26.87
N ALA A 56 25.16 6.26 26.15
CA ALA A 56 25.32 7.62 26.63
C ALA A 56 24.53 7.86 27.93
N VAL A 57 23.26 7.42 27.97
CA VAL A 57 22.41 7.51 29.16
C VAL A 57 22.97 6.67 30.31
N VAL A 58 23.37 5.42 30.05
CA VAL A 58 23.98 4.54 31.07
C VAL A 58 25.26 5.16 31.65
N ALA A 59 26.10 5.77 30.81
CA ALA A 59 27.31 6.46 31.26
C ALA A 59 27.02 7.65 32.18
N MET A 60 25.87 8.34 32.03
CA MET A 60 25.48 9.47 32.88
C MET A 60 25.23 9.05 34.33
N PHE A 61 24.64 7.87 34.56
CA PHE A 61 24.37 7.39 35.92
C PHE A 61 25.64 7.19 36.74
N ALA A 62 26.76 6.96 36.06
CA ALA A 62 28.00 6.57 36.71
C ALA A 62 29.01 7.74 36.80
N ALA A 63 28.78 8.86 36.11
CA ALA A 63 29.69 10.00 36.05
C ALA A 63 29.08 11.25 36.71
N GLN A 64 29.81 11.85 37.64
CA GLN A 64 29.43 13.13 38.28
C GLN A 64 29.98 14.36 37.56
N GLN A 65 30.92 14.17 36.62
CA GLN A 65 31.59 15.25 35.89
C GLN A 65 31.49 15.02 34.37
N PRO A 66 31.41 16.09 33.54
CA PRO A 66 31.28 15.96 32.09
C PRO A 66 32.44 15.20 31.42
N LEU A 67 33.67 15.42 31.87
CA LEU A 67 34.84 14.72 31.33
C LEU A 67 34.81 13.23 31.68
N GLY A 68 34.42 12.89 32.90
CA GLY A 68 34.24 11.50 33.33
C GLY A 68 33.13 10.79 32.55
N TRP A 69 32.07 11.51 32.19
CA TRP A 69 31.01 11.00 31.32
C TRP A 69 31.54 10.70 29.92
N LEU A 70 32.25 11.64 29.29
CA LEU A 70 32.83 11.46 27.95
C LEU A 70 33.80 10.27 27.89
N LEU A 71 34.69 10.13 28.88
CA LEU A 71 35.63 9.01 28.93
C LEU A 71 34.90 7.67 29.07
N ARG A 72 33.88 7.58 29.95
CA ARG A 72 33.09 6.34 30.11
C ARG A 72 32.27 6.01 28.88
N PHE A 73 31.66 7.01 28.25
CA PHE A 73 30.93 6.83 27.00
C PHE A 73 31.86 6.25 25.92
N SER A 74 33.02 6.88 25.69
CA SER A 74 34.03 6.41 24.73
C SER A 74 34.48 4.96 25.00
N LEU A 75 34.76 4.62 26.26
CA LEU A 75 35.15 3.27 26.65
C LEU A 75 34.04 2.24 26.38
N LEU A 76 32.79 2.53 26.78
CA LEU A 76 31.66 1.63 26.58
C LEU A 76 31.32 1.46 25.09
N THR A 77 31.38 2.52 24.29
CA THR A 77 31.23 2.48 22.83
C THR A 77 32.23 1.52 22.21
N GLY A 78 33.47 1.46 22.73
CA GLY A 78 34.50 0.50 22.30
C GLY A 78 34.06 -0.97 22.36
N GLY A 79 33.17 -1.34 23.28
CA GLY A 79 32.58 -2.69 23.37
C GLY A 79 31.22 -2.83 22.68
N VAL A 80 30.36 -1.82 22.80
CA VAL A 80 28.98 -1.88 22.32
C VAL A 80 28.89 -1.72 20.80
N LEU A 81 29.67 -0.83 20.19
CA LEU A 81 29.66 -0.62 18.75
C LEU A 81 30.05 -1.90 17.97
N PRO A 82 31.18 -2.57 18.24
CA PRO A 82 31.51 -3.81 17.52
C PRO A 82 30.50 -4.93 17.81
N ALA A 83 29.94 -5.00 19.02
CA ALA A 83 28.90 -5.97 19.35
C ALA A 83 27.60 -5.76 18.54
N THR A 84 27.14 -4.51 18.42
CA THR A 84 25.92 -4.17 17.67
C THR A 84 26.10 -4.39 16.17
N LEU A 85 27.28 -4.06 15.62
CA LEU A 85 27.60 -4.34 14.22
C LEU A 85 27.69 -5.84 13.95
N ALA A 86 28.35 -6.61 14.81
CA ALA A 86 28.43 -8.06 14.68
C ALA A 86 27.03 -8.71 14.73
N TRP A 87 26.16 -8.24 15.63
CA TRP A 87 24.77 -8.67 15.70
C TRP A 87 24.00 -8.38 14.40
N LEU A 88 24.09 -7.15 13.88
CA LEU A 88 23.42 -6.75 12.64
C LEU A 88 23.92 -7.56 11.43
N ILE A 89 25.24 -7.79 11.33
CA ILE A 89 25.84 -8.62 10.29
C ILE A 89 25.33 -10.06 10.40
N ALA A 90 25.29 -10.64 11.59
CA ALA A 90 24.80 -12.00 11.82
C ALA A 90 23.31 -12.14 11.44
N VAL A 91 22.47 -11.19 11.87
CA VAL A 91 21.04 -11.14 11.50
C VAL A 91 20.87 -11.04 9.98
N CYS A 92 21.70 -10.23 9.32
CA CYS A 92 21.67 -10.08 7.87
C CYS A 92 22.13 -11.34 7.11
N ALA A 93 23.25 -11.93 7.51
CA ALA A 93 23.77 -13.16 6.90
C ALA A 93 22.78 -14.33 7.07
N LEU A 94 22.08 -14.38 8.20
CA LEU A 94 21.15 -15.46 8.53
C LEU A 94 19.70 -15.16 8.14
N LYS A 95 19.40 -14.01 7.52
CA LYS A 95 18.05 -13.54 7.14
C LYS A 95 17.24 -14.60 6.40
N THR A 96 17.83 -15.25 5.40
CA THR A 96 17.14 -16.27 4.58
C THR A 96 16.74 -17.49 5.41
N ARG A 97 17.54 -17.87 6.41
CA ARG A 97 17.20 -18.98 7.32
C ARG A 97 16.19 -18.54 8.39
N LEU A 98 16.36 -17.35 8.98
CA LEU A 98 15.42 -16.80 9.96
C LEU A 98 14.02 -16.63 9.37
N ASN A 99 13.92 -16.15 8.13
CA ASN A 99 12.63 -15.97 7.45
C ASN A 99 11.89 -17.28 7.15
N ARG A 100 12.58 -18.44 7.16
CA ARG A 100 11.94 -19.76 7.03
C ARG A 100 11.30 -20.24 8.32
N LEU A 101 11.66 -19.66 9.47
CA LEU A 101 11.10 -20.02 10.77
C LEU A 101 9.72 -19.36 10.97
N ARG A 102 8.88 -20.01 11.79
CA ARG A 102 7.62 -19.42 12.28
C ARG A 102 7.91 -18.17 13.12
N ALA A 103 6.94 -17.27 13.24
CA ALA A 103 7.04 -16.03 14.02
C ALA A 103 7.71 -16.20 15.41
N PRO A 104 7.30 -17.14 16.29
CA PRO A 104 7.98 -17.31 17.58
C PRO A 104 9.47 -17.70 17.44
N GLY A 105 9.82 -18.51 16.44
CA GLY A 105 11.21 -18.89 16.18
C GLY A 105 12.08 -17.73 15.71
N GLN A 106 11.49 -16.77 14.99
CA GLN A 106 12.17 -15.53 14.58
C GLN A 106 12.54 -14.67 15.79
N TRP A 107 11.58 -14.45 16.69
CA TRP A 107 11.80 -13.69 17.93
C TRP A 107 12.86 -14.33 18.81
N VAL A 108 12.74 -15.64 19.09
CA VAL A 108 13.71 -16.38 19.90
C VAL A 108 15.11 -16.28 19.31
N SER A 109 15.26 -16.53 18.01
CA SER A 109 16.58 -16.47 17.34
C SER A 109 17.19 -15.07 17.42
N GLY A 110 16.38 -14.02 17.22
CA GLY A 110 16.83 -12.64 17.30
C GLY A 110 17.30 -12.23 18.71
N THR A 111 16.55 -12.63 19.74
CA THR A 111 16.89 -12.38 21.15
C THR A 111 18.15 -13.15 21.57
N VAL A 112 18.31 -14.40 21.13
CA VAL A 112 19.52 -15.20 21.40
C VAL A 112 20.75 -14.56 20.75
N LEU A 113 20.64 -14.11 19.49
CA LEU A 113 21.73 -13.39 18.84
C LEU A 113 22.10 -12.09 19.58
N GLY A 114 21.12 -11.36 20.11
CA GLY A 114 21.37 -10.18 20.92
C GLY A 114 22.05 -10.48 22.26
N MET A 115 21.65 -11.57 22.92
CA MET A 115 22.31 -12.06 24.13
C MET A 115 23.79 -12.35 23.89
N VAL A 116 24.10 -13.09 22.82
CA VAL A 116 25.47 -13.43 22.41
C VAL A 116 26.29 -12.17 22.11
N ALA A 117 25.70 -11.19 21.43
CA ALA A 117 26.35 -9.92 21.14
C ALA A 117 26.66 -9.12 22.43
N GLY A 118 25.75 -9.11 23.40
CA GLY A 118 25.98 -8.47 24.70
C GLY A 118 27.15 -9.11 25.47
N VAL A 119 27.23 -10.44 25.47
CA VAL A 119 28.36 -11.18 26.05
C VAL A 119 29.67 -10.87 25.32
N TYR A 120 29.65 -10.81 23.99
CA TYR A 120 30.81 -10.45 23.17
C TYR A 120 31.34 -9.05 23.49
N GLY A 121 30.47 -8.04 23.61
CA GLY A 121 30.85 -6.69 24.00
C GLY A 121 31.47 -6.64 25.41
N CYS A 122 30.90 -7.39 26.37
CA CYS A 122 31.47 -7.54 27.71
C CYS A 122 32.86 -8.19 27.69
N GLY A 123 33.04 -9.26 26.90
CA GLY A 123 34.31 -9.94 26.75
C GLY A 123 35.40 -9.04 26.17
N LEU A 124 35.05 -8.19 25.19
CA LEU A 124 35.98 -7.23 24.60
C LEU A 124 36.46 -6.19 25.61
N LEU A 125 35.56 -5.68 26.46
CA LEU A 125 35.91 -4.75 27.54
C LEU A 125 36.68 -5.43 28.69
N SER A 126 36.35 -6.68 29.00
CA SER A 126 37.05 -7.46 30.02
C SER A 126 38.50 -7.78 29.62
N LEU A 127 38.74 -8.07 28.34
CA LEU A 127 40.09 -8.28 27.78
C LEU A 127 41.00 -7.06 27.97
N MET A 128 40.43 -5.85 27.90
CA MET A 128 41.15 -4.60 28.14
C MET A 128 41.27 -4.26 29.64
N THR A 129 40.91 -5.17 30.54
CA THR A 129 40.90 -4.98 32.01
C THR A 129 40.03 -3.82 32.50
N LEU A 130 39.07 -3.37 31.68
CA LEU A 130 38.24 -2.19 31.97
C LEU A 130 37.04 -2.51 32.89
N LEU A 131 36.56 -3.75 32.92
CA LEU A 131 35.45 -4.21 33.76
C LEU A 131 35.91 -5.39 34.64
N GLN A 132 36.25 -5.09 35.89
CA GLN A 132 36.56 -6.09 36.93
C GLN A 132 35.73 -5.75 38.19
N PRO A 133 34.82 -6.64 38.65
CA PRO A 133 34.41 -7.91 38.02
C PRO A 133 33.55 -7.70 36.76
N ALA A 134 33.71 -8.58 35.77
CA ALA A 134 32.94 -8.52 34.52
C ALA A 134 31.49 -8.98 34.74
N PRO A 135 30.48 -8.13 34.48
CA PRO A 135 29.07 -8.43 34.74
C PRO A 135 28.44 -9.22 33.58
N TRP A 136 28.94 -10.42 33.31
CA TRP A 136 28.53 -11.27 32.17
C TRP A 136 27.01 -11.44 32.04
N LEU A 137 26.34 -11.73 33.16
CA LEU A 137 24.90 -11.95 33.20
C LEU A 137 24.11 -10.67 32.86
N ALA A 138 24.55 -9.53 33.38
CA ALA A 138 23.91 -8.25 33.09
C ALA A 138 24.08 -7.88 31.60
N SER A 139 25.26 -8.12 31.03
CA SER A 139 25.53 -7.87 29.61
C SER A 139 24.72 -8.80 28.69
N ALA A 140 24.56 -10.07 29.05
CA ALA A 140 23.71 -11.02 28.34
C ALA A 140 22.23 -10.57 28.37
N ALA A 141 21.72 -10.20 29.55
CA ALA A 141 20.34 -9.73 29.71
C ALA A 141 20.09 -8.41 28.97
N ALA A 142 21.01 -7.45 29.04
CA ALA A 142 20.91 -6.19 28.31
C ALA A 142 20.88 -6.42 26.79
N GLY A 143 21.76 -7.28 26.26
CA GLY A 143 21.77 -7.64 24.84
C GLY A 143 20.46 -8.29 24.38
N ALA A 144 19.90 -9.20 25.19
CA ALA A 144 18.62 -9.84 24.92
C ALA A 144 17.45 -8.82 24.91
N LEU A 145 17.39 -7.92 25.91
CA LEU A 145 16.34 -6.92 26.02
C LEU A 145 16.40 -5.87 24.90
N LEU A 146 17.58 -5.31 24.63
CA LEU A 146 17.74 -4.27 23.62
C LEU A 146 17.48 -4.83 22.20
N SER A 147 17.94 -6.05 21.91
CA SER A 147 17.62 -6.70 20.63
C SER A 147 16.12 -6.98 20.48
N ALA A 148 15.46 -7.47 21.53
CA ALA A 148 14.01 -7.69 21.51
C ALA A 148 13.23 -6.38 21.26
N MET A 149 13.64 -5.28 21.90
CA MET A 149 13.04 -3.96 21.69
C MET A 149 13.24 -3.44 20.26
N VAL A 150 14.44 -3.60 19.69
CA VAL A 150 14.69 -3.23 18.28
C VAL A 150 13.82 -4.06 17.34
N LEU A 151 13.77 -5.39 17.54
CA LEU A 151 12.96 -6.28 16.72
C LEU A 151 11.46 -5.97 16.85
N ALA A 152 10.99 -5.60 18.04
CA ALA A 152 9.64 -5.11 18.25
C ALA A 152 9.37 -3.83 17.47
N GLY A 153 10.25 -2.83 17.55
CA GLY A 153 10.11 -1.59 16.79
C GLY A 153 10.04 -1.84 15.27
N LEU A 154 10.85 -2.77 14.75
CA LEU A 154 10.80 -3.18 13.35
C LEU A 154 9.49 -3.88 13.00
N PHE A 155 9.01 -4.78 13.86
CA PHE A 155 7.75 -5.49 13.69
C PHE A 155 6.55 -4.52 13.66
N TRP A 156 6.45 -3.62 14.64
CA TRP A 156 5.40 -2.60 14.71
C TRP A 156 5.39 -1.70 13.48
N ARG A 157 6.57 -1.25 13.05
CA ARG A 157 6.70 -0.42 11.85
C ARG A 157 6.26 -1.15 10.58
N ALA A 158 6.59 -2.43 10.46
CA ALA A 158 6.20 -3.22 9.31
C ALA A 158 4.69 -3.50 9.31
N ARG A 159 4.10 -3.77 10.48
CA ARG A 159 2.64 -3.92 10.66
C ARG A 159 1.86 -2.63 10.38
N ALA A 160 2.43 -1.46 10.67
CA ALA A 160 1.81 -0.17 10.38
C ALA A 160 1.78 0.15 8.87
N ARG A 161 2.69 -0.41 8.07
CA ARG A 161 2.77 -0.15 6.62
C ARG A 161 1.83 -1.01 5.78
N THR A 162 1.48 -2.22 6.26
CA THR A 162 0.58 -3.13 5.54
C THR A 162 -0.82 -2.54 5.31
N PRO A 163 -1.54 -1.97 6.31
CA PRO A 163 -2.89 -1.45 6.07
C PRO A 163 -2.91 -0.25 5.13
N ALA A 164 -1.89 0.61 5.18
CA ALA A 164 -1.77 1.76 4.30
C ALA A 164 -1.57 1.35 2.84
N ALA A 165 -0.76 0.31 2.59
CA ALA A 165 -0.53 -0.19 1.25
C ALA A 165 -1.77 -0.88 0.66
N THR A 166 -2.51 -1.64 1.46
CA THR A 166 -3.78 -2.25 1.02
C THR A 166 -4.86 -1.21 0.79
N ALA A 167 -4.98 -0.21 1.67
CA ALA A 167 -5.93 0.88 1.48
C ALA A 167 -5.60 1.74 0.26
N ALA A 168 -4.31 1.99 -0.01
CA ALA A 168 -3.88 2.70 -1.22
C ALA A 168 -4.19 1.93 -2.50
N ARG A 169 -3.97 0.60 -2.52
CA ARG A 169 -4.36 -0.26 -3.66
C ARG A 169 -5.87 -0.30 -3.85
N LEU A 170 -6.63 -0.38 -2.76
CA LEU A 170 -8.10 -0.32 -2.80
C LEU A 170 -8.56 1.04 -3.35
N ALA A 171 -7.95 2.14 -2.90
CA ALA A 171 -8.26 3.49 -3.38
C ALA A 171 -7.88 3.66 -4.87
N GLU A 172 -6.78 3.05 -5.33
CA GLU A 172 -6.39 3.02 -6.75
C GLU A 172 -7.41 2.25 -7.60
N LEU A 173 -7.88 1.09 -7.14
CA LEU A 173 -8.93 0.34 -7.82
C LEU A 173 -10.27 1.08 -7.80
N GLN A 174 -10.63 1.70 -6.68
CA GLN A 174 -11.81 2.53 -6.56
C GLN A 174 -11.72 3.78 -7.45
N SER A 175 -10.54 4.37 -7.65
CA SER A 175 -10.39 5.53 -8.53
C SER A 175 -10.61 5.19 -10.01
N ARG A 176 -10.45 3.92 -10.39
CA ARG A 176 -10.76 3.44 -11.75
C ARG A 176 -12.25 3.33 -12.03
N ILE A 177 -13.10 3.33 -10.99
CA ILE A 177 -14.56 3.28 -11.11
C ILE A 177 -15.10 4.65 -10.70
N ARG A 178 -15.66 5.42 -11.65
CA ARG A 178 -16.34 6.69 -11.31
C ARG A 178 -17.74 6.39 -10.77
N PRO A 179 -17.99 6.44 -9.44
CA PRO A 179 -19.23 5.94 -8.87
C PRO A 179 -20.45 6.73 -9.37
N HIS A 180 -20.26 8.03 -9.58
CA HIS A 180 -21.31 8.89 -10.13
C HIS A 180 -21.74 8.50 -11.55
N PHE A 181 -20.80 8.13 -12.42
CA PHE A 181 -21.14 7.66 -13.77
C PHE A 181 -21.96 6.37 -13.67
N LEU A 182 -21.49 5.40 -12.89
CA LEU A 182 -22.19 4.14 -12.64
C LEU A 182 -23.63 4.36 -12.18
N PHE A 183 -23.84 5.15 -11.13
CA PHE A 183 -25.18 5.41 -10.62
C PHE A 183 -26.07 6.10 -11.65
N ASN A 184 -25.53 7.06 -12.42
CA ASN A 184 -26.29 7.75 -13.45
C ASN A 184 -26.70 6.81 -14.58
N THR A 185 -25.77 5.98 -15.06
CA THR A 185 -26.05 5.00 -16.12
C THR A 185 -27.11 4.00 -15.68
N LEU A 186 -27.02 3.48 -14.45
CA LEU A 186 -28.03 2.57 -13.91
C LEU A 186 -29.39 3.25 -13.79
N ASN A 187 -29.45 4.49 -13.32
CA ASN A 187 -30.71 5.24 -13.23
C ASN A 187 -31.33 5.50 -14.62
N SER A 188 -30.52 5.84 -15.62
CA SER A 188 -30.96 5.98 -17.01
C SER A 188 -31.50 4.65 -17.56
N ALA A 189 -30.80 3.54 -17.31
CA ALA A 189 -31.28 2.22 -17.72
C ALA A 189 -32.62 1.88 -17.03
N ILE A 190 -32.74 2.06 -15.71
CA ILE A 190 -33.97 1.81 -14.94
C ILE A 190 -35.16 2.60 -15.50
N ALA A 191 -34.94 3.87 -15.88
CA ALA A 191 -35.99 4.70 -16.49
C ALA A 191 -36.46 4.15 -17.85
N LEU A 192 -35.56 3.51 -18.61
CA LEU A 192 -35.85 2.93 -19.91
C LEU A 192 -36.48 1.53 -19.85
N VAL A 193 -36.27 0.74 -18.79
CA VAL A 193 -36.71 -0.67 -18.70
C VAL A 193 -38.17 -0.89 -19.10
N ARG A 194 -39.08 0.04 -18.78
CA ARG A 194 -40.52 -0.09 -19.11
C ARG A 194 -40.89 0.50 -20.47
N ALA A 195 -40.22 1.56 -20.90
CA ALA A 195 -40.59 2.32 -22.10
C ALA A 195 -39.85 1.85 -23.35
N GLU A 196 -38.56 1.55 -23.22
CA GLU A 196 -37.64 1.16 -24.29
C GLU A 196 -36.70 0.04 -23.79
N PRO A 197 -37.21 -1.19 -23.56
CA PRO A 197 -36.44 -2.26 -22.93
C PRO A 197 -35.17 -2.63 -23.71
N ALA A 198 -35.22 -2.64 -25.05
CA ALA A 198 -34.05 -2.92 -25.89
C ALA A 198 -32.93 -1.87 -25.70
N LYS A 199 -33.29 -0.61 -25.48
CA LYS A 199 -32.33 0.47 -25.23
C LYS A 199 -31.73 0.38 -23.83
N ALA A 200 -32.53 -0.02 -22.84
CA ALA A 200 -32.04 -0.30 -21.49
C ALA A 200 -31.01 -1.44 -21.49
N GLU A 201 -31.29 -2.51 -22.24
CA GLU A 201 -30.38 -3.65 -22.40
C GLU A 201 -29.05 -3.23 -23.04
N ALA A 202 -29.09 -2.48 -24.15
CA ALA A 202 -27.89 -1.97 -24.80
C ALA A 202 -27.02 -1.10 -23.86
N VAL A 203 -27.64 -0.22 -23.06
CA VAL A 203 -26.91 0.61 -22.07
C VAL A 203 -26.22 -0.25 -21.02
N LEU A 204 -26.87 -1.31 -20.53
CA LEU A 204 -26.29 -2.22 -19.54
C LEU A 204 -25.16 -3.07 -20.13
N GLU A 205 -25.29 -3.49 -21.39
CA GLU A 205 -24.25 -4.21 -22.12
C GLU A 205 -23.00 -3.32 -22.32
N ASP A 206 -23.20 -2.09 -22.79
CA ASP A 206 -22.11 -1.11 -22.95
C ASP A 206 -21.42 -0.79 -21.61
N LEU A 207 -22.21 -0.69 -20.52
CA LEU A 207 -21.67 -0.49 -19.18
C LEU A 207 -20.83 -1.69 -18.71
N SER A 208 -21.28 -2.91 -19.00
CA SER A 208 -20.54 -4.14 -18.68
C SER A 208 -19.21 -4.20 -19.42
N GLU A 209 -19.20 -3.85 -20.70
CA GLU A 209 -17.99 -3.82 -21.53
C GLU A 209 -16.98 -2.78 -21.03
N LEU A 210 -17.45 -1.59 -20.67
CA LEU A 210 -16.61 -0.53 -20.08
C LEU A 210 -15.91 -0.99 -18.80
N PHE A 211 -16.63 -1.64 -17.89
CA PHE A 211 -16.02 -2.16 -16.67
C PHE A 211 -15.05 -3.32 -16.94
N ARG A 212 -15.37 -4.19 -17.90
CA ARG A 212 -14.47 -5.28 -18.28
C ARG A 212 -13.12 -4.72 -18.75
N HIS A 213 -13.11 -3.63 -19.51
CA HIS A 213 -11.87 -2.96 -19.93
C HIS A 213 -11.21 -2.16 -18.81
N ALA A 214 -11.96 -1.45 -17.97
CA ALA A 214 -11.41 -0.67 -16.86
C ALA A 214 -10.74 -1.53 -15.77
N LEU A 215 -11.22 -2.77 -15.59
CA LEU A 215 -10.70 -3.76 -14.64
C LEU A 215 -9.67 -4.73 -15.24
N ALA A 216 -9.40 -4.64 -16.55
CA ALA A 216 -8.38 -5.45 -17.19
C ALA A 216 -6.96 -5.06 -16.73
N ASP A 217 -6.03 -6.01 -16.80
CA ASP A 217 -4.65 -5.81 -16.36
C ASP A 217 -3.94 -4.81 -17.30
N PRO A 218 -3.38 -3.68 -16.80
CA PRO A 218 -2.82 -2.62 -17.65
C PRO A 218 -1.54 -3.00 -18.42
N ALA A 219 -1.09 -4.26 -18.36
CA ALA A 219 0.15 -4.73 -18.95
C ALA A 219 0.06 -5.02 -20.46
N GLU A 220 -1.13 -5.06 -21.06
CA GLU A 220 -1.32 -5.43 -22.46
C GLU A 220 -1.58 -4.19 -23.34
N SER A 221 -0.83 -4.07 -24.45
CA SER A 221 -1.02 -2.97 -25.41
C SER A 221 -2.24 -3.22 -26.30
N VAL A 222 -3.15 -2.24 -26.31
CA VAL A 222 -4.39 -2.29 -27.09
C VAL A 222 -4.22 -1.57 -28.42
N THR A 223 -5.07 -1.90 -29.39
CA THR A 223 -5.11 -1.14 -30.66
C THR A 223 -5.92 0.14 -30.49
N LEU A 224 -5.63 1.16 -31.29
CA LEU A 224 -6.44 2.38 -31.35
C LEU A 224 -7.92 2.06 -31.64
N GLY A 225 -8.20 1.06 -32.48
CA GLY A 225 -9.57 0.62 -32.73
C GLY A 225 -10.31 0.10 -31.49
N GLN A 226 -9.61 -0.58 -30.57
CA GLN A 226 -10.20 -1.01 -29.30
C GLN A 226 -10.51 0.20 -28.40
N GLU A 227 -9.59 1.17 -28.32
CA GLU A 227 -9.82 2.42 -27.58
C GLU A 227 -10.98 3.25 -28.15
N ILE A 228 -11.09 3.35 -29.48
CA ILE A 228 -12.20 4.02 -30.16
C ILE A 228 -13.52 3.29 -29.88
N ALA A 229 -13.55 1.96 -29.98
CA ALA A 229 -14.75 1.19 -29.70
C ALA A 229 -15.22 1.39 -28.24
N LEU A 230 -14.28 1.41 -27.29
CA LEU A 230 -14.56 1.69 -25.89
C LEU A 230 -15.15 3.11 -25.71
N ALA A 231 -14.54 4.11 -26.33
CA ALA A 231 -15.00 5.49 -26.29
C ALA A 231 -16.39 5.68 -26.94
N GLN A 232 -16.69 4.95 -28.01
CA GLN A 232 -18.01 4.95 -28.65
C GLN A 232 -19.10 4.40 -27.71
N ARG A 233 -18.82 3.30 -27.00
CA ARG A 233 -19.75 2.75 -25.99
C ARG A 233 -19.99 3.73 -24.85
N TYR A 234 -18.92 4.36 -24.34
CA TYR A 234 -19.05 5.41 -23.32
C TYR A 234 -19.94 6.57 -23.80
N LEU A 235 -19.71 7.07 -25.01
CA LEU A 235 -20.50 8.17 -25.56
C LEU A 235 -21.95 7.76 -25.85
N ALA A 236 -22.20 6.52 -26.26
CA ALA A 236 -23.56 6.00 -26.44
C ALA A 236 -24.36 6.03 -25.13
N ILE A 237 -23.73 5.62 -24.02
CA ILE A 237 -24.34 5.72 -22.68
C ILE A 237 -24.64 7.16 -22.31
N GLU A 238 -23.66 8.07 -22.45
CA GLU A 238 -23.86 9.49 -22.12
C GLU A 238 -24.89 10.15 -23.05
N GLN A 239 -25.06 9.67 -24.28
CA GLN A 239 -26.05 10.18 -25.23
C GLN A 239 -27.47 9.77 -24.83
N VAL A 240 -27.65 8.63 -24.18
CA VAL A 240 -28.93 8.29 -23.54
C VAL A 240 -29.24 9.25 -22.39
N ARG A 241 -28.23 9.65 -21.62
CA ARG A 241 -28.39 10.56 -20.48
C ARG A 241 -28.65 12.01 -20.90
N PHE A 242 -27.91 12.51 -21.89
CA PHE A 242 -27.97 13.91 -22.32
C PHE A 242 -28.90 14.15 -23.51
N GLY A 243 -29.32 13.10 -24.22
CA GLY A 243 -30.14 13.21 -25.42
C GLY A 243 -29.51 14.15 -26.45
N GLU A 244 -30.33 15.05 -27.00
CA GLU A 244 -29.95 16.04 -28.01
C GLU A 244 -28.85 17.02 -27.55
N ARG A 245 -28.56 17.09 -26.24
CA ARG A 245 -27.50 17.97 -25.70
C ARG A 245 -26.09 17.45 -25.96
N LEU A 246 -25.91 16.17 -26.28
CA LEU A 246 -24.63 15.59 -26.63
C LEU A 246 -24.60 15.27 -28.13
N GLN A 247 -23.86 16.06 -28.90
CA GLN A 247 -23.61 15.79 -30.31
C GLN A 247 -22.18 15.26 -30.49
N VAL A 248 -22.04 14.09 -31.11
CA VAL A 248 -20.74 13.44 -31.30
C VAL A 248 -20.42 13.40 -32.79
N GLN A 249 -19.21 13.83 -33.15
CA GLN A 249 -18.69 13.73 -34.51
C GLN A 249 -17.37 12.97 -34.48
N TRP A 250 -17.27 11.90 -35.28
CA TRP A 250 -16.05 11.11 -35.42
C TRP A 250 -15.36 11.42 -36.75
N SER A 251 -14.07 11.75 -36.70
CA SER A 251 -13.20 11.89 -37.87
C SER A 251 -12.03 10.93 -37.74
N LEU A 252 -12.21 9.69 -38.21
CA LEU A 252 -11.28 8.58 -38.01
C LEU A 252 -10.58 8.21 -39.32
N ASP A 253 -9.25 8.10 -39.29
CA ASP A 253 -8.48 7.49 -40.36
C ASP A 253 -8.44 5.97 -40.15
N ALA A 254 -8.97 5.21 -41.12
CA ALA A 254 -8.99 3.75 -41.07
C ALA A 254 -7.60 3.13 -41.01
N GLY A 255 -6.58 3.81 -41.56
CA GLY A 255 -5.19 3.34 -41.52
C GLY A 255 -4.56 3.37 -40.11
N ALA A 256 -5.14 4.15 -39.19
CA ALA A 256 -4.61 4.29 -37.83
C ALA A 256 -5.13 3.20 -36.87
N ASN A 257 -6.10 2.38 -37.27
CA ASN A 257 -6.86 1.52 -36.37
C ASN A 257 -6.01 0.43 -35.67
N GLU A 258 -4.94 -0.01 -36.32
CA GLU A 258 -4.02 -1.04 -35.80
C GLU A 258 -2.89 -0.48 -34.93
N ALA A 259 -2.78 0.85 -34.79
CA ALA A 259 -1.75 1.48 -33.99
C ALA A 259 -1.83 1.00 -32.53
N LYS A 260 -0.68 0.58 -31.97
CA LYS A 260 -0.60 0.07 -30.60
C LYS A 260 -0.38 1.21 -29.61
N LEU A 261 -1.21 1.24 -28.57
CA LEU A 261 -1.25 2.28 -27.55
C LEU A 261 -1.34 1.63 -26.15
N PRO A 262 -0.91 2.35 -25.10
CA PRO A 262 -1.32 2.01 -23.75
C PRO A 262 -2.85 2.04 -23.61
N PRO A 263 -3.45 1.11 -22.84
CA PRO A 263 -4.90 1.10 -22.61
C PRO A 263 -5.37 2.35 -21.86
N LEU A 264 -6.62 2.74 -22.10
CA LEU A 264 -7.29 3.88 -21.46
C LEU A 264 -6.58 5.22 -21.72
N LEU A 265 -6.01 5.40 -22.90
CA LEU A 265 -5.42 6.68 -23.32
C LEU A 265 -6.49 7.63 -23.86
N LEU A 266 -7.43 7.10 -24.65
CA LEU A 266 -8.50 7.92 -25.26
C LEU A 266 -9.63 8.20 -24.27
N GLN A 267 -9.96 7.21 -23.43
CA GLN A 267 -11.08 7.25 -22.50
C GLN A 267 -11.08 8.51 -21.60
N PRO A 268 -9.98 8.88 -20.91
CA PRO A 268 -9.96 10.07 -20.05
C PRO A 268 -10.18 11.38 -20.81
N LEU A 269 -9.78 11.45 -22.08
CA LEU A 269 -9.96 12.64 -22.91
C LEU A 269 -11.44 12.82 -23.26
N VAL A 270 -12.10 11.73 -23.64
CA VAL A 270 -13.54 11.72 -23.97
C VAL A 270 -14.38 12.03 -22.73
N GLU A 271 -14.05 11.43 -21.58
CA GLU A 271 -14.70 11.74 -20.31
C GLU A 271 -14.56 13.22 -19.92
N ASN A 272 -13.37 13.79 -20.11
CA ASN A 272 -13.14 15.21 -19.84
C ASN A 272 -13.94 16.10 -20.81
N ALA A 273 -14.06 15.73 -22.08
CA ALA A 273 -14.85 16.47 -23.06
C ALA A 273 -16.34 16.51 -22.67
N VAL A 274 -16.91 15.39 -22.22
CA VAL A 274 -18.30 15.34 -21.75
C VAL A 274 -18.48 16.14 -20.45
N LYS A 275 -17.60 15.92 -19.47
CA LYS A 275 -17.66 16.58 -18.16
C LYS A 275 -17.53 18.09 -18.25
N HIS A 276 -16.62 18.59 -19.07
CA HIS A 276 -16.34 20.03 -19.15
C HIS A 276 -17.10 20.73 -20.27
N GLY A 277 -17.51 20.02 -21.32
CA GLY A 277 -18.28 20.57 -22.43
C GLY A 277 -19.79 20.46 -22.21
N VAL A 278 -20.28 19.26 -21.89
CA VAL A 278 -21.72 18.93 -21.98
C VAL A 278 -22.43 19.14 -20.65
N GLU A 279 -21.83 18.71 -19.52
CA GLU A 279 -22.44 18.87 -18.20
C GLU A 279 -22.79 20.32 -17.85
N PRO A 280 -21.90 21.32 -18.08
CA PRO A 280 -22.18 22.72 -17.73
C PRO A 280 -23.10 23.43 -18.74
N SER A 281 -23.25 22.92 -19.96
CA SER A 281 -23.97 23.59 -21.04
C SER A 281 -25.46 23.23 -21.05
N ALA A 282 -26.32 24.20 -20.72
CA ALA A 282 -27.78 24.04 -20.78
C ALA A 282 -28.30 23.86 -22.21
N SER A 283 -27.62 24.44 -23.21
CA SER A 283 -27.95 24.32 -24.63
C SER A 283 -27.31 23.12 -25.32
N GLY A 284 -26.50 22.33 -24.61
CA GLY A 284 -25.74 21.20 -25.17
C GLY A 284 -24.35 21.57 -25.69
N ALA A 285 -23.57 20.56 -26.08
CA ALA A 285 -22.22 20.70 -26.59
C ALA A 285 -21.89 19.63 -27.63
N GLN A 286 -20.94 19.94 -28.50
CA GLN A 286 -20.44 19.05 -29.54
C GLN A 286 -19.05 18.53 -29.16
N VAL A 287 -18.89 17.21 -29.16
CA VAL A 287 -17.60 16.51 -29.03
C VAL A 287 -17.13 16.14 -30.44
N LYS A 288 -15.95 16.62 -30.84
CA LYS A 288 -15.33 16.42 -32.15
C LYS A 288 -13.96 15.78 -32.03
#